data_AF-L0A8T7-F1
#
_entry.id   AF-L0A8T7-F1
#
_cell.length_a   1.000
_cell.length_b   1.000
_cell.length_c   1.000
_cell.angle_alpha   90.00
_cell.angle_beta   90.00
_cell.angle_gamma   90.00
#
_symmetry.space_group_name_H-M   'P 1'
#
loop_
_entity.id
_entity.type
_entity.pdbx_description
1 polymer ?
#
loop_
_entity_poly.entity_id
_entity_poly.type
_entity_poly.pdbx_seq_one_letter_code
_entity_poly.pdbx_strand_id
1 'polypeptide(L)'
;MVMMSLGLKDSLSLKIDEQTYQETPEKWEKKVKEEGLSNKFILISKEPELWVFLGEHGDHLILSKNDTAIYCSCKGFRMEIEKKSNKGCTHVYALKIAKKFNKFRDVSANISIEELNKIIEQIMELDYSSYLRTILIKYSS
;
A
#
# COMPACT_ATOMS: atom_id res chain seq x y z
N MET A 1 37.91 0.03 36.57
CA MET A 1 37.65 -0.12 35.12
C MET A 1 36.36 -0.90 34.97
N VAL A 2 35.23 -0.19 34.89
CA VAL A 2 33.89 -0.81 34.80
C VAL A 2 33.56 -0.93 33.32
N MET A 3 33.54 -2.15 32.81
CA MET A 3 33.02 -2.44 31.47
C MET A 3 31.51 -2.20 31.48
N MET A 4 31.07 -1.13 30.83
CA MET A 4 29.67 -0.97 30.44
C MET A 4 29.40 -1.96 29.30
N SER A 5 28.66 -3.02 29.60
CA SER A 5 28.04 -3.86 28.58
C SER A 5 26.94 -3.04 27.90
N LEU A 6 27.22 -2.56 26.68
CA LEU A 6 26.22 -2.04 25.78
C LEU A 6 25.21 -3.16 25.49
N GLY A 7 24.02 -3.06 26.08
CA GLY A 7 22.90 -3.93 25.81
C GLY A 7 22.38 -3.76 24.39
N LEU A 8 23.04 -4.40 23.42
CA LEU A 8 22.48 -4.72 22.11
C LEU A 8 21.54 -5.92 22.26
N LYS A 9 20.38 -5.73 22.88
CA LYS A 9 19.29 -6.71 22.89
C LYS A 9 17.97 -5.95 22.83
N ASP A 10 17.48 -5.77 21.60
CA ASP A 10 16.07 -5.94 21.23
C ASP A 10 15.88 -5.55 19.76
N SER A 11 16.46 -6.34 18.85
CA SER A 11 16.00 -6.38 17.45
C SER A 11 14.68 -7.16 17.38
N LEU A 12 13.62 -6.57 17.90
CA LEU A 12 12.25 -7.00 17.65
C LEU A 12 11.93 -6.72 16.19
N SER A 13 12.11 -7.74 15.33
CA SER A 13 11.64 -7.73 13.96
C SER A 13 10.11 -7.75 13.97
N LEU A 14 9.48 -6.64 13.61
CA LEU A 14 8.05 -6.62 13.27
C LEU A 14 7.87 -7.56 12.08
N LYS A 15 7.26 -8.73 12.31
CA LYS A 15 6.86 -9.64 11.26
C LYS A 15 5.50 -9.19 10.76
N ILE A 16 5.48 -8.41 9.68
CA ILE A 16 4.27 -8.14 8.91
C ILE A 16 4.16 -9.24 7.86
N ASP A 17 3.03 -9.92 7.87
CA ASP A 17 2.71 -11.02 6.96
C ASP A 17 1.23 -10.97 6.57
N GLU A 18 0.82 -11.98 5.81
CA GLU A 18 -0.53 -12.13 5.27
C GLU A 18 -1.60 -12.30 6.36
N GLN A 19 -1.23 -12.57 7.60
CA GLN A 19 -2.16 -12.71 8.72
C GLN A 19 -2.29 -11.43 9.55
N THR A 20 -1.44 -10.44 9.30
CA THR A 20 -1.34 -9.25 10.17
C THR A 20 -2.58 -8.35 10.10
N TYR A 21 -3.22 -8.21 8.94
CA TYR A 21 -4.33 -7.26 8.72
C TYR A 21 -5.66 -7.93 8.40
N GLN A 22 -6.02 -8.98 9.16
CA GLN A 22 -7.26 -9.72 8.93
C GLN A 22 -8.51 -8.99 9.43
N GLU A 23 -8.41 -8.34 10.59
CA GLU A 23 -9.53 -7.65 11.24
C GLU A 23 -9.35 -6.13 11.15
N THR A 24 -10.38 -5.45 10.65
CA THR A 24 -10.39 -3.98 10.55
C THR A 24 -10.70 -3.39 11.92
N PRO A 25 -9.91 -2.41 12.42
CA PRO A 25 -10.27 -1.69 13.63
C PRO A 25 -11.64 -1.01 13.50
N GLU A 26 -12.52 -1.15 14.49
CA GLU A 26 -13.90 -0.61 14.46
C GLU A 26 -13.96 0.87 14.07
N LYS A 27 -13.03 1.67 14.60
CA LYS A 27 -12.91 3.12 14.33
C LYS A 27 -12.65 3.44 12.86
N TRP A 28 -12.14 2.49 12.08
CA TRP A 28 -11.77 2.67 10.68
C TRP A 28 -12.79 2.06 9.71
N GLU A 29 -13.76 1.26 10.18
CA GLU A 29 -14.66 0.50 9.31
C GLU A 29 -15.36 1.35 8.24
N LYS A 30 -15.91 2.49 8.63
CA LYS A 30 -16.62 3.38 7.70
C LYS A 30 -15.68 3.85 6.59
N LYS A 31 -14.52 4.38 6.96
CA LYS A 31 -13.52 4.89 6.00
C LYS A 31 -12.95 3.78 5.13
N VAL A 32 -12.68 2.61 5.71
CA VAL A 32 -12.19 1.43 4.98
C VAL A 32 -13.21 0.95 3.94
N LYS A 33 -14.51 0.94 4.27
CA LYS A 33 -15.58 0.63 3.31
C LYS A 33 -15.68 1.68 2.21
N GLU A 34 -15.65 2.97 2.56
CA GLU A 34 -15.69 4.07 1.60
C GLU A 34 -14.52 4.00 0.61
N GLU A 35 -13.29 3.85 1.11
CA GLU A 35 -12.09 3.70 0.28
C GLU A 35 -12.13 2.42 -0.55
N GLY A 36 -12.49 1.28 0.06
CA GLY A 36 -12.51 -0.02 -0.62
C GLY A 36 -13.58 -0.14 -1.71
N LEU A 37 -14.63 0.68 -1.66
CA LEU A 37 -15.66 0.74 -2.69
C LEU A 37 -15.44 1.89 -3.69
N SER A 38 -14.50 2.79 -3.40
CA SER A 38 -14.04 3.79 -4.34
C SER A 38 -13.12 3.12 -5.35
N ASN A 39 -13.37 3.28 -6.66
CA ASN A 39 -12.52 2.73 -7.73
C ASN A 39 -11.13 3.41 -7.81
N LYS A 40 -10.55 3.77 -6.67
CA LYS A 40 -9.27 4.45 -6.49
C LYS A 40 -8.09 3.48 -6.40
N PHE A 41 -8.34 2.17 -6.30
CA PHE A 41 -7.29 1.15 -6.36
C PHE A 41 -6.97 0.77 -7.80
N ILE A 42 -5.68 0.76 -8.13
CA ILE A 42 -5.15 0.44 -9.45
C ILE A 42 -4.10 -0.66 -9.30
N LEU A 43 -4.28 -1.81 -9.95
CA LEU A 43 -3.28 -2.86 -10.06
C LEU A 43 -2.29 -2.50 -11.17
N ILE A 44 -1.02 -2.30 -10.80
CA ILE A 44 0.04 -1.85 -11.74
C ILE A 44 1.07 -2.95 -12.04
N SER A 45 1.16 -3.99 -11.21
CA SER A 45 1.96 -5.20 -11.47
C SER A 45 1.35 -6.39 -10.75
N LYS A 46 1.34 -7.56 -11.41
CA LYS A 46 0.86 -8.83 -10.80
C LYS A 46 1.96 -9.56 -10.04
N GLU A 47 3.21 -9.45 -10.50
CA GLU A 47 4.36 -10.16 -9.93
C GLU A 47 5.61 -9.26 -9.93
N PRO A 48 6.00 -8.66 -8.78
CA PRO A 48 5.28 -8.69 -7.50
C PRO A 48 3.94 -7.96 -7.59
N GLU A 49 2.99 -8.32 -6.72
CA GLU A 49 1.65 -7.74 -6.70
C GLU A 49 1.70 -6.30 -6.13
N LEU A 50 1.71 -5.32 -7.02
CA LEU A 50 1.82 -3.90 -6.68
C LEU A 50 0.56 -3.14 -7.08
N TRP A 51 0.08 -2.37 -6.13
CA TRP A 51 -1.10 -1.55 -6.25
C TRP A 51 -0.77 -0.08 -6.01
N VAL A 52 -1.59 0.79 -6.59
CA VAL A 52 -1.64 2.21 -6.27
C VAL A 52 -3.02 2.55 -5.75
N PHE A 53 -3.09 3.20 -4.59
CA PHE A 53 -4.29 3.90 -4.16
C PHE A 53 -4.19 5.38 -4.56
N LEU A 54 -5.16 5.87 -5.32
CA LEU A 54 -5.27 7.26 -5.75
C LEU A 54 -5.91 8.12 -4.64
N GLY A 55 -5.09 8.72 -3.78
CA GLY A 55 -5.55 9.54 -2.66
C GLY A 55 -5.75 11.01 -3.01
N GLU A 56 -6.50 11.72 -2.17
CA GLU A 56 -6.71 13.18 -2.28
C GLU A 56 -5.46 13.99 -1.95
N HIS A 57 -4.57 13.42 -1.12
CA HIS A 57 -3.34 14.06 -0.67
C HIS A 57 -2.08 13.37 -1.21
N GLY A 58 -2.24 12.54 -2.24
CA GLY A 58 -1.16 11.80 -2.86
C GLY A 58 -1.53 10.36 -3.20
N ASP A 59 -0.74 9.78 -4.09
CA ASP A 59 -0.79 8.37 -4.42
C ASP A 59 -0.02 7.55 -3.41
N HIS A 60 -0.49 6.32 -3.19
CA HIS A 60 0.15 5.41 -2.25
C HIS A 60 0.40 4.07 -2.90
N LEU A 61 1.66 3.66 -2.92
CA LEU A 61 2.07 2.32 -3.32
C LEU A 61 1.66 1.33 -2.23
N ILE A 62 1.13 0.20 -2.63
CA ILE A 62 0.76 -0.90 -1.74
C ILE A 62 1.36 -2.17 -2.32
N LEU A 63 2.17 -2.85 -1.51
CA LEU A 63 2.69 -4.17 -1.83
C LEU A 63 1.75 -5.20 -1.22
N SER A 64 1.31 -6.14 -2.04
CA SER A 64 0.44 -7.24 -1.65
C SER A 64 1.14 -8.57 -1.86
N LYS A 65 0.74 -9.56 -1.07
CA LYS A 65 1.12 -10.96 -1.22
C LYS A 65 -0.06 -11.82 -0.79
N ASN A 66 -0.38 -12.87 -1.56
CA ASN A 66 -1.48 -13.81 -1.28
C ASN A 66 -2.77 -13.10 -0.80
N ASP A 67 -3.24 -12.13 -1.58
CA ASP A 67 -4.45 -11.34 -1.31
C ASP A 67 -4.43 -10.43 -0.08
N THR A 68 -3.27 -10.26 0.56
CA THR A 68 -3.12 -9.37 1.71
C THR A 68 -2.04 -8.32 1.45
N ALA A 69 -2.39 -7.06 1.69
CA ALA A 69 -1.42 -5.97 1.68
C ALA A 69 -0.43 -6.14 2.84
N ILE A 70 0.86 -6.12 2.55
CA ILE A 70 1.94 -6.22 3.56
C ILE A 70 2.66 -4.89 3.78
N TYR A 71 2.45 -3.92 2.89
CA TYR A 71 3.03 -2.59 3.01
C TYR A 71 2.15 -1.56 2.32
N CYS A 72 2.11 -0.34 2.87
CA CYS A 72 1.57 0.84 2.19
C CYS A 72 2.53 2.03 2.37
N SER A 73 2.77 2.80 1.31
CA SER A 73 3.69 3.94 1.35
C SER A 73 3.11 5.17 2.04
N CYS A 74 1.81 5.19 2.37
CA CYS A 74 1.17 6.33 3.01
C CYS A 74 1.77 6.66 4.39
N LYS A 75 1.68 7.93 4.78
CA LYS A 75 2.17 8.42 6.08
C LYS A 75 1.61 7.65 7.27
N GLY A 76 0.32 7.30 7.23
CA GLY A 76 -0.34 6.56 8.31
C GLY A 76 0.32 5.20 8.59
N PHE A 77 0.67 4.47 7.54
CA PHE A 77 1.35 3.17 7.67
C PHE A 77 2.77 3.33 8.20
N ARG A 78 3.54 4.32 7.69
CA ARG A 78 4.90 4.62 8.18
C ARG A 78 4.91 4.95 9.67
N MET A 79 3.96 5.75 10.14
CA MET A 79 3.83 6.08 11.56
C MET A 79 3.57 4.85 12.45
N GLU A 80 2.78 3.88 11.97
CA GLU A 80 2.55 2.66 12.75
C GLU A 80 3.80 1.77 12.80
N ILE A 81 4.59 1.68 11.71
CA ILE A 81 5.90 1.03 11.73
C ILE A 81 6.82 1.70 12.77
N GLU A 82 6.92 3.03 12.75
CA GLU A 82 7.76 3.80 13.69
C GLU A 82 7.36 3.57 15.15
N LYS A 83 6.05 3.47 15.42
CA LYS A 83 5.51 3.14 16.74
C LYS A 83 5.64 1.66 17.11
N LYS A 84 6.17 0.83 16.22
CA LYS A 84 6.23 -0.63 16.35
C LYS A 84 4.84 -1.25 16.56
N SER A 85 3.83 -0.72 15.88
CA SER A 85 2.47 -1.22 15.90
C SER A 85 2.12 -1.92 14.59
N ASN A 86 1.41 -3.05 14.70
CA ASN A 86 0.93 -3.83 13.56
C ASN A 86 -0.50 -3.41 13.12
N LYS A 87 -0.89 -2.15 13.34
CA LYS A 87 -2.22 -1.66 12.94
C LYS A 87 -2.34 -1.31 11.46
N GLY A 88 -1.22 -1.06 10.78
CA GLY A 88 -1.23 -0.69 9.37
C GLY A 88 -1.93 0.65 9.11
N CYS A 89 -2.73 0.74 8.05
CA CYS A 89 -3.48 1.95 7.67
C CYS A 89 -4.82 1.57 7.04
N THR A 90 -5.71 2.54 6.79
CA THR A 90 -7.01 2.24 6.16
C THR A 90 -6.87 1.60 4.78
N HIS A 91 -5.86 2.01 4.00
CA HIS A 91 -5.65 1.49 2.64
C HIS A 91 -5.36 -0.01 2.58
N VAL A 92 -4.61 -0.57 3.55
CA VAL A 92 -4.30 -2.01 3.55
C VAL A 92 -5.55 -2.86 3.77
N TYR A 93 -6.46 -2.39 4.63
CA TYR A 93 -7.77 -3.03 4.83
C TYR A 93 -8.72 -2.79 3.66
N ALA A 94 -8.73 -1.57 3.12
CA ALA A 94 -9.59 -1.19 2.01
C ALA A 94 -9.26 -1.95 0.72
N LEU A 95 -7.98 -2.30 0.48
CA LEU A 95 -7.60 -3.12 -0.67
C LEU A 95 -8.30 -4.48 -0.67
N LYS A 96 -8.47 -5.12 0.50
CA LYS A 96 -9.19 -6.40 0.63
C LYS A 96 -10.64 -6.27 0.18
N ILE A 97 -11.30 -5.16 0.53
CA ILE A 97 -12.66 -4.84 0.08
C ILE A 97 -12.66 -4.59 -1.43
N ALA A 98 -11.73 -3.79 -1.94
CA ALA A 98 -11.63 -3.49 -3.37
C ALA A 98 -11.49 -4.76 -4.20
N LYS A 99 -10.61 -5.68 -3.80
CA LYS A 99 -10.43 -6.98 -4.44
C LYS A 99 -11.69 -7.84 -4.37
N LYS A 100 -12.29 -7.96 -3.17
CA LYS A 100 -13.51 -8.76 -2.95
C LYS A 100 -14.69 -8.32 -3.83
N PHE A 101 -14.86 -7.02 -4.02
CA PHE A 101 -15.98 -6.44 -4.77
C PHE A 101 -15.62 -6.01 -6.20
N ASN A 102 -14.41 -6.35 -6.67
CA ASN A 102 -13.90 -5.92 -7.98
C ASN A 102 -14.01 -4.40 -8.20
N LYS A 103 -13.69 -3.61 -7.18
CA LYS A 103 -13.70 -2.14 -7.16
C LYS A 103 -12.31 -1.57 -7.37
N PHE A 104 -11.68 -1.96 -8.46
CA PHE A 104 -10.36 -1.51 -8.85
C PHE A 104 -10.23 -1.50 -10.37
N ARG A 105 -9.14 -0.91 -10.88
CA ARG A 105 -8.75 -1.01 -12.29
C ARG A 105 -7.49 -1.84 -12.40
N ASP A 106 -7.41 -2.72 -13.39
CA ASP A 106 -6.20 -3.49 -13.70
C ASP A 106 -5.59 -2.95 -14.98
N VAL A 107 -4.38 -2.39 -14.86
CA VAL A 107 -3.56 -1.93 -16.00
C VAL A 107 -2.23 -2.68 -16.07
N SER A 108 -2.03 -3.70 -15.23
CA SER A 108 -0.76 -4.41 -15.10
C SER A 108 -0.28 -5.07 -16.39
N ALA A 109 -1.20 -5.48 -17.27
CA ALA A 109 -0.87 -6.06 -18.57
C ALA A 109 -0.46 -5.01 -19.63
N ASN A 110 -0.64 -3.71 -19.34
CA ASN A 110 -0.48 -2.62 -20.30
C ASN A 110 0.68 -1.67 -19.96
N ILE A 111 1.48 -2.02 -18.94
CA ILE A 111 2.59 -1.22 -18.41
C ILE A 111 3.88 -2.00 -18.60
N SER A 112 4.88 -1.39 -19.24
CA SER A 112 6.24 -1.96 -19.32
C SER A 112 7.00 -1.82 -18.00
N ILE A 113 8.14 -2.50 -17.86
CA ILE A 113 8.99 -2.39 -16.65
C ILE A 113 9.50 -0.94 -16.47
N GLU A 114 9.86 -0.26 -17.57
CA GLU A 114 10.31 1.13 -17.55
C GLU A 114 9.20 2.07 -17.09
N GLU A 115 7.97 1.84 -17.56
CA GLU A 115 6.78 2.58 -17.15
C GLU A 115 6.44 2.34 -15.69
N LEU A 116 6.54 1.09 -15.23
CA LEU A 116 6.34 0.71 -13.84
C LEU A 116 7.33 1.44 -12.92
N ASN A 117 8.62 1.41 -13.25
CA ASN A 117 9.67 2.09 -12.49
C ASN A 117 9.39 3.60 -12.41
N LYS A 118 9.01 4.21 -13.54
CA LYS A 118 8.66 5.64 -13.58
C LYS A 118 7.45 5.98 -12.69
N ILE A 119 6.43 5.12 -12.65
CA ILE A 119 5.29 5.31 -11.72
C ILE A 119 5.77 5.24 -10.27
N ILE A 120 6.58 4.24 -9.94
CA ILE A 120 7.10 4.04 -8.59
C ILE A 120 7.93 5.24 -8.14
N GLU A 121 8.90 5.67 -8.96
CA GLU A 121 9.75 6.83 -8.69
C GLU A 121 8.91 8.09 -8.44
N GLN A 122 7.94 8.39 -9.32
CA GLN A 122 7.08 9.55 -9.13
C GLN A 122 6.28 9.50 -7.83
N ILE A 123 5.73 8.34 -7.46
CA ILE A 123 4.98 8.22 -6.20
C ILE A 123 5.92 8.34 -5.00
N MET A 124 7.12 7.77 -5.06
CA MET A 124 8.05 7.78 -3.93
C MET A 124 8.70 9.16 -3.72
N GLU A 125 8.92 9.93 -4.78
CA GLU A 125 9.61 11.23 -4.71
C GLU A 125 8.64 12.42 -4.66
N LEU A 126 7.48 12.33 -5.32
CA LEU A 126 6.54 13.44 -5.49
C LEU A 126 5.19 13.20 -4.82
N ASP A 127 5.00 12.05 -4.18
CA ASP A 127 3.71 11.57 -3.65
C ASP A 127 2.59 11.53 -4.72
N TYR A 128 2.91 11.59 -6.02
CA TYR A 128 1.92 11.65 -7.10
C TYR A 128 2.52 11.22 -8.45
N SER A 129 1.86 10.31 -9.16
CA SER A 129 2.23 9.93 -10.52
C SER A 129 1.33 10.55 -11.60
N SER A 130 1.80 11.63 -12.24
CA SER A 130 1.17 12.15 -13.45
C SER A 130 1.21 11.13 -14.60
N TYR A 131 2.25 10.31 -14.64
CA TYR A 131 2.41 9.27 -15.66
C TYR A 131 1.31 8.20 -15.57
N LEU A 132 1.01 7.73 -14.35
CA LEU A 132 -0.09 6.80 -14.12
C LEU A 132 -1.44 7.37 -14.60
N ARG A 133 -1.68 8.67 -14.44
CA ARG A 133 -2.93 9.31 -14.90
C ARG A 133 -3.02 9.29 -16.43
N THR A 134 -1.92 9.54 -17.13
CA THR A 134 -1.86 9.39 -18.59
C THR A 134 -2.18 7.97 -19.04
N ILE A 135 -1.60 6.96 -18.38
CA ILE A 135 -1.90 5.54 -18.63
C ILE A 135 -3.39 5.27 -18.41
N LEU A 136 -3.94 5.71 -17.28
CA LEU A 136 -5.34 5.48 -16.95
C LEU A 136 -6.27 6.10 -17.99
N ILE A 137 -6.01 7.32 -18.48
CA ILE A 137 -6.81 7.93 -19.55
C ILE A 137 -6.71 7.10 -20.84
N LYS A 138 -5.50 6.68 -21.22
CA LYS A 138 -5.26 5.90 -22.44
C LYS A 138 -6.01 4.56 -22.47
N TYR A 139 -6.11 3.88 -21.32
CA TYR A 139 -6.73 2.56 -21.20
C TYR A 139 -8.13 2.60 -20.55
N SER A 140 -8.77 3.79 -20.47
CA SER A 140 -10.16 3.95 -20.03
C SER A 140 -11.18 3.89 -21.19
N SER A 141 -10.75 3.45 -22.39
CA SER A 141 -11.58 3.34 -23.61
C SER A 141 -12.00 1.90 -23.88
#